data_AF-A0ABD5LT29-F1
#
_entry.id   AF-A0ABD5LT29-F1
#
_cell.length_a   1.000
_cell.length_b   1.000
_cell.length_c   1.000
_cell.angle_alpha   90.00
_cell.angle_beta   90.00
_cell.angle_gamma   90.00
#
_symmetry.space_group_name_H-M   'P 1'
#
loop_
_entity.id
_entity.type
_entity.pdbx_description
1 polymer ?
#
loop_
_entity_poly.entity_id
_entity_poly.type
_entity_poly.pdbx_seq_one_letter_code
_entity_poly.pdbx_strand_id
1 'polypeptide(L)'
;MITKSNQPPMSLSAALFDHELEESTARAHAFRIDVSQNEREAPEHQHRKGQLVMALRGGITCRVPSGMWMVPPHCGVWVPGGMPHSNVATANARLFFLFIEPGAADLPDRCCTLSLSPLVRELIIEMADQSEVAMVDAELFTTLLLSALSRMPIEDLHLPITDEPRLARIASALVDDPSDRSTIARWATRVALSENSLARLVQRETGLTFGRWRQQLQLIIALRSLAAGATVQQVSGDLGYESVSAFITMFKKALGTSPARYLKTFDQ
;
A
#
# COMPACT_ATOMS: atom_id res chain seq x y z
N MET A 1 21.94 32.64 6.53
CA MET A 1 20.76 32.39 7.39
C MET A 1 19.66 31.89 6.47
N ILE A 2 19.52 30.57 6.35
CA ILE A 2 18.56 29.95 5.44
C ILE A 2 17.31 29.66 6.27
N THR A 3 16.22 30.33 5.93
CA THR A 3 14.88 30.06 6.46
C THR A 3 14.44 28.69 5.96
N LYS A 4 14.49 27.67 6.82
CA LYS A 4 13.76 26.42 6.60
C LYS A 4 12.29 26.79 6.40
N SER A 5 11.73 26.49 5.23
CA SER A 5 10.29 26.58 4.99
C SER A 5 9.61 25.63 5.98
N ASN A 6 9.04 26.21 7.03
CA ASN A 6 8.36 25.49 8.10
C ASN A 6 6.90 25.34 7.66
N GLN A 7 6.64 24.48 6.66
CA GLN A 7 5.27 24.11 6.34
C GLN A 7 4.69 23.36 7.57
N PRO A 8 3.50 23.76 8.06
CA PRO A 8 2.86 23.07 9.16
C PRO A 8 2.59 21.60 8.78
N PRO A 9 2.57 20.67 9.74
CA PRO A 9 2.23 19.28 9.45
C PRO A 9 0.85 19.21 8.80
N MET A 10 0.82 18.84 7.52
CA MET A 10 -0.40 18.74 6.73
C MET A 10 -1.06 17.40 7.02
N SER A 11 -2.37 17.39 7.27
CA SER A 11 -3.10 16.15 7.49
C SER A 11 -3.16 15.32 6.21
N LEU A 12 -3.28 13.99 6.33
CA LEU A 12 -3.38 13.08 5.18
C LEU A 12 -4.53 13.47 4.24
N SER A 13 -5.65 13.93 4.79
CA SER A 13 -6.76 14.45 3.99
C SER A 13 -6.45 15.81 3.36
N ALA A 14 -5.93 16.78 4.12
CA ALA A 14 -5.66 18.12 3.60
C ALA A 14 -4.66 18.11 2.43
N ALA A 15 -3.65 17.25 2.47
CA ALA A 15 -2.65 17.13 1.40
C ALA A 15 -3.21 16.48 0.13
N LEU A 16 -4.20 15.59 0.28
CA LEU A 16 -4.84 14.92 -0.85
C LEU A 16 -5.99 15.76 -1.43
N PHE A 17 -6.56 16.70 -0.67
CA PHE A 17 -7.59 17.63 -1.15
C PHE A 17 -7.02 19.01 -1.52
N ASP A 18 -5.71 19.13 -1.73
CA ASP A 18 -5.09 20.41 -2.09
C ASP A 18 -5.48 20.83 -3.52
N HIS A 19 -6.31 21.87 -3.62
CA HIS A 19 -6.78 22.44 -4.88
C HIS A 19 -5.64 22.95 -5.78
N GLU A 20 -4.54 23.44 -5.20
CA GLU A 20 -3.39 23.92 -5.98
C GLU A 20 -2.71 22.77 -6.75
N LEU A 21 -2.80 21.55 -6.20
CA LEU A 21 -2.23 20.36 -6.80
C LEU A 21 -3.02 19.89 -8.03
N GLU A 22 -4.34 20.07 -8.04
CA GLU A 22 -5.19 19.76 -9.19
C GLU A 22 -5.02 20.74 -10.35
N GLU A 23 -4.82 22.03 -10.05
CA GLU A 23 -4.67 23.10 -11.04
C GLU A 23 -3.28 23.18 -11.66
N SER A 24 -2.23 22.77 -10.94
CA SER A 24 -0.86 22.76 -11.44
C SER A 24 -0.69 21.87 -12.67
N THR A 25 0.00 22.37 -13.70
CA THR A 25 0.33 21.62 -14.93
C THR A 25 1.72 20.98 -14.90
N ALA A 26 2.39 20.95 -13.74
CA ALA A 26 3.69 20.30 -13.61
C ALA A 26 3.57 18.80 -13.89
N ARG A 27 4.47 18.25 -14.72
CA ARG A 27 4.44 16.84 -15.17
C ARG A 27 4.45 15.85 -14.00
N ALA A 28 5.13 16.21 -12.93
CA ALA A 28 5.14 15.47 -11.68
C ALA A 28 5.22 16.42 -10.48
N HIS A 29 4.54 16.07 -9.40
CA HIS A 29 4.60 16.79 -8.13
C HIS A 29 4.70 15.79 -6.98
N ALA A 30 5.65 15.99 -6.08
CA ALA A 30 5.88 15.09 -4.95
C ALA A 30 5.80 15.86 -3.63
N PHE A 31 5.22 15.23 -2.60
CA PHE A 31 5.24 15.76 -1.24
C PHE A 31 5.29 14.64 -0.21
N ARG A 32 5.74 15.00 0.99
CA ARG A 32 5.88 14.10 2.14
C ARG A 32 4.79 14.36 3.17
N ILE A 33 4.26 13.29 3.76
CA ILE A 33 3.40 13.35 4.94
C ILE A 33 4.03 12.51 6.05
N ASP A 34 4.26 13.13 7.21
CA ASP A 34 4.57 12.43 8.45
C ASP A 34 3.26 12.26 9.26
N VAL A 35 2.70 11.04 9.25
CA VAL A 35 1.40 10.72 9.83
C VAL A 35 1.47 10.71 11.36
N SER A 36 0.77 11.65 11.98
CA SER A 36 0.58 11.70 13.43
C SER A 36 -0.47 10.67 13.90
N GLN A 37 -0.56 10.41 15.21
CA GLN A 37 -1.45 9.36 15.73
C GLN A 37 -2.94 9.57 15.40
N ASN A 38 -3.40 10.81 15.15
CA ASN A 38 -4.82 11.15 15.07
C ASN A 38 -5.35 11.34 13.63
N GLU A 39 -4.51 11.35 12.61
CA GLU A 39 -4.91 11.67 11.23
C GLU A 39 -4.38 10.64 10.24
N ARG A 40 -5.02 9.46 10.26
CA ARG A 40 -4.55 8.27 9.54
C ARG A 40 -5.34 7.94 8.28
N GLU A 41 -6.44 8.63 8.04
CA GLU A 41 -7.36 8.30 6.96
C GLU A 41 -7.58 9.50 6.05
N ALA A 42 -7.41 9.26 4.75
CA ALA A 42 -8.07 10.05 3.73
C ALA A 42 -9.27 9.24 3.23
N PRO A 43 -10.50 9.76 3.42
CA PRO A 43 -11.71 9.10 2.95
C PRO A 43 -11.71 9.01 1.42
N GLU A 44 -12.72 8.36 0.84
CA GLU A 44 -12.81 8.20 -0.61
C GLU A 44 -12.73 9.54 -1.35
N HIS A 45 -11.86 9.58 -2.36
CA HIS A 45 -11.61 10.73 -3.22
C HIS A 45 -11.12 10.27 -4.60
N GLN A 46 -11.03 11.20 -5.54
CA GLN A 46 -10.51 10.96 -6.88
C GLN A 46 -9.83 12.25 -7.37
N HIS A 47 -8.85 12.10 -8.25
CA HIS A 47 -8.13 13.23 -8.85
C HIS A 47 -7.91 12.99 -10.33
N ARG A 48 -7.73 14.07 -11.11
CA ARG A 48 -7.38 13.95 -12.54
C ARG A 48 -6.00 13.34 -12.76
N LYS A 49 -5.02 13.70 -11.93
CA LYS A 49 -3.65 13.17 -11.97
C LYS A 49 -3.61 11.74 -11.45
N GLY A 50 -2.72 10.93 -11.99
CA GLY A 50 -2.42 9.63 -11.38
C GLY A 50 -1.58 9.82 -10.12
N GLN A 51 -1.77 8.94 -9.14
CA GLN A 51 -1.14 9.01 -7.83
C GLN A 51 -0.31 7.76 -7.57
N LEU A 52 0.96 7.94 -7.23
CA LEU A 52 1.80 6.91 -6.64
C LEU A 52 1.95 7.20 -5.14
N VAL A 53 1.66 6.21 -4.31
CA VAL A 53 1.86 6.30 -2.86
C VAL A 53 2.94 5.34 -2.41
N MET A 54 3.93 5.85 -1.70
CA MET A 54 5.04 5.09 -1.13
C MET A 54 5.09 5.28 0.39
N ALA A 55 5.39 4.22 1.13
CA ALA A 55 5.75 4.31 2.54
C ALA A 55 7.27 4.09 2.73
N LEU A 56 7.94 5.06 3.35
CA LEU A 56 9.34 4.90 3.79
C LEU A 56 9.39 4.28 5.18
N ARG A 57 8.49 4.69 6.08
CA ARG A 57 8.27 4.10 7.41
C ARG A 57 6.79 3.84 7.62
N GLY A 58 6.46 2.83 8.42
CA GLY A 58 5.07 2.40 8.59
C GLY A 58 4.52 1.76 7.30
N GLY A 59 3.21 1.80 7.12
CA GLY A 59 2.55 1.30 5.94
C GLY A 59 1.31 2.11 5.59
N ILE A 60 0.81 1.91 4.38
CA ILE A 60 -0.45 2.47 3.92
C ILE A 60 -1.25 1.38 3.21
N THR A 61 -2.55 1.44 3.42
CA THR A 61 -3.55 0.64 2.73
C THR A 61 -4.33 1.57 1.81
N CYS A 62 -4.21 1.36 0.51
CA CYS A 62 -5.03 2.00 -0.50
C CYS A 62 -6.19 1.08 -0.84
N ARG A 63 -7.42 1.59 -0.79
CA ARG A 63 -8.60 0.87 -1.29
C ARG A 63 -9.10 1.57 -2.54
N VAL A 64 -9.34 0.79 -3.59
CA VAL A 64 -10.06 1.19 -4.80
C VAL A 64 -11.25 0.24 -4.96
N PRO A 65 -12.25 0.54 -5.81
CA PRO A 65 -13.40 -0.34 -6.01
C PRO A 65 -13.05 -1.80 -6.33
N SER A 66 -11.92 -2.04 -7.03
CA SER A 66 -11.48 -3.38 -7.43
C SER A 66 -10.63 -4.13 -6.38
N GLY A 67 -10.27 -3.51 -5.25
CA GLY A 67 -9.40 -4.19 -4.29
C GLY A 67 -8.72 -3.34 -3.23
N MET A 68 -7.96 -4.03 -2.38
CA MET A 68 -7.09 -3.43 -1.37
C MET A 68 -5.64 -3.68 -1.73
N TRP A 69 -4.87 -2.61 -1.75
CA TRP A 69 -3.44 -2.66 -1.87
C TRP A 69 -2.81 -2.23 -0.57
N MET A 70 -1.90 -3.03 -0.04
CA MET A 70 -0.96 -2.56 0.98
C MET A 70 0.35 -2.23 0.30
N VAL A 71 1.00 -1.15 0.72
CA VAL A 71 2.33 -0.78 0.26
C VAL A 71 3.39 -1.46 1.13
N PRO A 72 4.11 -2.48 0.62
CA PRO A 72 5.35 -2.96 1.25
C PRO A 72 6.45 -1.88 1.14
N PRO A 73 7.49 -1.87 2.00
CA PRO A 73 8.65 -1.03 1.80
C PRO A 73 9.28 -1.32 0.44
N HIS A 74 9.76 -0.26 -0.20
CA HIS A 74 10.29 -0.27 -1.56
C HIS A 74 9.28 -0.59 -2.65
N CYS A 75 8.00 -0.61 -2.34
CA CYS A 75 6.96 -0.59 -3.35
C CYS A 75 6.19 0.71 -3.28
N GLY A 76 5.46 1.00 -4.35
CA GLY A 76 4.46 2.05 -4.36
C GLY A 76 3.16 1.51 -4.93
N VAL A 77 2.03 2.00 -4.43
CA VAL A 77 0.73 1.74 -5.05
C VAL A 77 0.46 2.84 -6.05
N TRP A 78 0.37 2.46 -7.31
CA TRP A 78 -0.07 3.32 -8.40
C TRP A 78 -1.59 3.28 -8.51
N VAL A 79 -2.21 4.44 -8.53
CA VAL A 79 -3.62 4.67 -8.78
C VAL A 79 -3.75 5.57 -10.01
N PRO A 80 -4.33 5.11 -11.11
CA PRO A 80 -4.50 5.94 -12.31
C PRO A 80 -5.47 7.09 -12.04
N GLY A 81 -5.33 8.17 -12.82
CA GLY A 81 -6.21 9.34 -12.73
C GLY A 81 -7.68 8.97 -12.98
N GLY A 82 -8.57 9.60 -12.23
CA GLY A 82 -10.02 9.39 -12.30
C GLY A 82 -10.52 8.14 -11.54
N MET A 83 -9.64 7.40 -10.86
CA MET A 83 -10.04 6.25 -10.05
C MET A 83 -10.38 6.67 -8.61
N PRO A 84 -11.62 6.41 -8.13
CA PRO A 84 -11.98 6.60 -6.73
C PRO A 84 -11.12 5.72 -5.83
N HIS A 85 -10.58 6.29 -4.76
CA HIS A 85 -9.74 5.57 -3.82
C HIS A 85 -9.75 6.19 -2.42
N SER A 86 -9.37 5.41 -1.41
CA SER A 86 -9.16 5.87 -0.03
C SER A 86 -7.82 5.37 0.50
N ASN A 87 -7.22 6.11 1.43
CA ASN A 87 -5.91 5.81 1.99
C ASN A 87 -6.00 5.71 3.51
N VAL A 88 -5.54 4.59 4.07
CA VAL A 88 -5.43 4.38 5.52
C VAL A 88 -3.99 4.05 5.89
N ALA A 89 -3.35 4.96 6.60
CA ALA A 89 -1.98 4.85 7.05
C ALA A 89 -1.86 4.18 8.43
N THR A 90 -0.73 3.55 8.71
CA THR A 90 -0.38 3.14 10.07
C THR A 90 0.02 4.36 10.92
N ALA A 91 0.02 4.20 12.25
CA ALA A 91 0.60 5.21 13.14
C ALA A 91 2.07 5.46 12.77
N ASN A 92 2.52 6.72 12.85
CA ASN A 92 3.90 7.12 12.60
C ASN A 92 4.42 6.76 11.20
N ALA A 93 3.51 6.58 10.23
CA ALA A 93 3.91 6.34 8.85
C ALA A 93 4.56 7.60 8.27
N ARG A 94 5.64 7.39 7.51
CA ARG A 94 6.22 8.43 6.66
C ARG A 94 5.90 8.08 5.22
N LEU A 95 5.02 8.86 4.63
CA LEU A 95 4.45 8.63 3.32
C LEU A 95 4.96 9.67 2.33
N PHE A 96 5.13 9.23 1.09
CA PHE A 96 5.45 10.07 -0.04
C PHE A 96 4.37 9.87 -1.09
N PHE A 97 3.81 10.99 -1.55
CA PHE A 97 2.83 11.03 -2.62
C PHE A 97 3.49 11.65 -3.84
N LEU A 98 3.32 11.01 -4.98
CA LEU A 98 3.77 11.50 -6.27
C LEU A 98 2.57 11.54 -7.21
N PHE A 99 2.21 12.75 -7.63
CA PHE A 99 1.16 12.99 -8.61
C PHE A 99 1.77 13.20 -9.99
N ILE A 100 1.21 12.55 -11.00
CA ILE A 100 1.72 12.53 -12.37
C ILE A 100 0.63 12.97 -13.33
N GLU A 101 0.97 13.91 -14.20
CA GLU A 101 0.08 14.36 -15.27
C GLU A 101 -0.27 13.24 -16.24
N PRO A 102 -1.54 13.12 -16.68
CA PRO A 102 -1.91 12.18 -17.74
C PRO A 102 -1.05 12.39 -18.99
N GLY A 103 -0.46 11.30 -19.50
CA GLY A 103 0.42 11.33 -20.67
C GLY A 103 1.86 11.77 -20.40
N ALA A 104 2.23 12.13 -19.16
CA ALA A 104 3.62 12.47 -18.83
C ALA A 104 4.54 11.25 -18.75
N ALA A 105 4.00 10.05 -18.55
CA ALA A 105 4.71 8.78 -18.49
C ALA A 105 3.82 7.64 -18.99
N ASP A 106 4.45 6.58 -19.51
CA ASP A 106 3.76 5.33 -19.86
C ASP A 106 3.57 4.50 -18.58
N LEU A 107 2.40 4.61 -17.96
CA LEU A 107 2.06 3.96 -16.69
C LEU A 107 0.76 3.16 -16.85
N PRO A 108 0.55 2.12 -16.02
CA PRO A 108 -0.64 1.28 -16.13
C PRO A 108 -1.95 2.05 -16.02
N ASP A 109 -2.95 1.63 -16.79
CA ASP A 109 -4.33 2.13 -16.77
C ASP A 109 -5.17 1.60 -15.60
N ARG A 110 -4.57 0.76 -14.75
CA ARG A 110 -5.19 0.11 -13.60
C ARG A 110 -4.37 0.35 -12.33
N CYS A 111 -5.03 0.24 -11.17
CA CYS A 111 -4.35 0.23 -9.89
C CYS A 111 -3.40 -0.98 -9.78
N CYS A 112 -2.16 -0.76 -9.36
CA CYS A 112 -1.19 -1.83 -9.20
C CYS A 112 -0.08 -1.50 -8.19
N THR A 113 0.61 -2.53 -7.69
CA THR A 113 1.84 -2.33 -6.93
C THR A 113 3.02 -2.26 -7.90
N LEU A 114 3.87 -1.25 -7.76
CA LEU A 114 5.14 -1.13 -8.47
C LEU A 114 6.30 -1.45 -7.52
N SER A 115 7.23 -2.30 -7.97
CA SER A 115 8.50 -2.56 -7.29
C SER A 115 9.47 -1.44 -7.58
N LEU A 116 9.71 -0.56 -6.61
CA LEU A 116 10.47 0.67 -6.81
C LEU A 116 11.96 0.44 -6.55
N SER A 117 12.76 0.73 -7.56
CA SER A 117 14.22 0.71 -7.42
C SER A 117 14.69 1.78 -6.42
N PRO A 118 15.88 1.61 -5.79
CA PRO A 118 16.46 2.64 -4.94
C PRO A 118 16.56 4.01 -5.62
N LEU A 119 16.91 4.05 -6.92
CA LEU A 119 16.99 5.29 -7.67
C LEU A 119 15.64 6.03 -7.71
N VAL A 120 14.56 5.33 -8.10
CA VAL A 120 13.21 5.93 -8.17
C VAL A 120 12.77 6.42 -6.80
N ARG A 121 13.08 5.66 -5.75
CA ARG A 121 12.77 6.04 -4.37
C ARG A 121 13.45 7.33 -3.95
N GLU A 122 14.77 7.43 -4.11
CA GLU A 122 15.49 8.62 -3.69
C GLU A 122 15.08 9.86 -4.52
N LEU A 123 14.78 9.69 -5.81
CA LEU A 123 14.24 10.80 -6.63
C LEU A 123 12.91 11.33 -6.08
N ILE A 124 11.99 10.46 -5.65
CA ILE A 124 10.73 10.87 -5.04
C ILE A 124 10.99 11.61 -3.72
N ILE A 125 11.91 11.12 -2.88
CA ILE A 125 12.25 11.73 -1.60
C ILE A 125 12.85 13.12 -1.81
N GLU A 126 13.84 13.26 -2.68
CA GLU A 126 14.51 14.53 -3.00
C GLU A 126 13.53 15.56 -3.57
N MET A 127 12.62 15.13 -4.45
CA MET A 127 11.58 16.00 -4.99
C MET A 127 10.57 16.43 -3.92
N ALA A 128 10.14 15.51 -3.04
CA ALA A 128 9.17 15.78 -1.98
C ALA A 128 9.73 16.68 -0.87
N ASP A 129 11.00 16.51 -0.53
CA ASP A 129 11.70 17.32 0.48
C ASP A 129 12.18 18.68 -0.10
N GLN A 130 11.97 18.91 -1.41
CA GLN A 130 12.39 20.11 -2.14
C GLN A 130 13.86 20.45 -1.87
N SER A 131 14.74 19.46 -2.03
CA SER A 131 16.16 19.67 -1.82
C SER A 131 16.72 20.72 -2.79
N GLU A 132 17.79 21.40 -2.38
CA GLU A 132 18.41 22.45 -3.21
C GLU A 132 18.79 21.93 -4.61
N VAL A 133 19.25 20.68 -4.68
CA VAL A 133 19.60 20.01 -5.95
C VAL A 133 18.36 19.74 -6.80
N ALA A 134 17.29 19.22 -6.20
CA ALA A 134 16.03 18.98 -6.91
C ALA A 134 15.37 20.28 -7.38
N MET A 135 15.54 21.39 -6.66
CA MET A 135 15.00 22.69 -7.06
C MET A 135 15.78 23.31 -8.23
N VAL A 136 17.11 23.17 -8.25
CA VAL A 136 17.95 23.75 -9.32
C VAL A 136 17.70 23.05 -10.66
N ASP A 137 17.56 21.72 -10.65
CA ASP A 137 17.40 20.90 -11.86
C ASP A 137 16.06 20.12 -11.88
N ALA A 138 14.97 20.77 -11.46
CA ALA A 138 13.65 20.13 -11.30
C ALA A 138 13.20 19.33 -12.52
N GLU A 139 13.38 19.88 -13.73
CA GLU A 139 12.98 19.24 -14.97
C GLU A 139 13.81 17.97 -15.28
N LEU A 140 15.09 17.95 -14.91
CA LEU A 140 15.95 16.77 -15.06
C LEU A 140 15.52 15.68 -14.09
N PHE A 141 15.25 16.03 -12.83
CA PHE A 141 14.73 15.10 -11.82
C PHE A 141 13.39 14.50 -12.25
N THR A 142 12.44 15.34 -12.69
CA THR A 142 11.15 14.88 -13.21
C THR A 142 11.33 13.93 -14.39
N THR A 143 12.18 14.29 -15.37
CA THR A 143 12.40 13.46 -16.56
C THR A 143 13.02 12.11 -16.21
N LEU A 144 14.02 12.10 -15.33
CA LEU A 144 14.67 10.87 -14.87
C LEU A 144 13.71 9.99 -14.08
N LEU A 145 12.94 10.59 -13.16
CA LEU A 145 11.94 9.89 -12.35
C LEU A 145 10.90 9.21 -13.23
N LEU A 146 10.25 9.94 -14.13
CA LEU A 146 9.19 9.42 -14.99
C LEU A 146 9.72 8.31 -15.92
N SER A 147 10.90 8.51 -16.51
CA SER A 147 11.56 7.51 -17.34
C SER A 147 11.85 6.22 -16.57
N ALA A 148 12.38 6.34 -15.35
CA ALA A 148 12.68 5.17 -14.52
C ALA A 148 11.41 4.48 -14.00
N LEU A 149 10.40 5.25 -13.60
CA LEU A 149 9.15 4.74 -13.04
C LEU A 149 8.37 3.88 -14.04
N SER A 150 8.29 4.30 -15.32
CA SER A 150 7.65 3.52 -16.40
C SER A 150 8.27 2.14 -16.65
N ARG A 151 9.47 1.87 -16.13
CA ARG A 151 10.15 0.57 -16.25
C ARG A 151 10.05 -0.29 -14.99
N MET A 152 9.37 0.19 -13.93
CA MET A 152 9.28 -0.55 -12.67
C MET A 152 8.37 -1.79 -12.84
N PRO A 153 8.80 -2.97 -12.37
CA PRO A 153 7.97 -4.18 -12.43
C PRO A 153 6.66 -4.01 -11.66
N ILE A 154 5.58 -4.53 -12.22
CA ILE A 154 4.30 -4.67 -11.52
C ILE A 154 4.37 -5.91 -10.63
N GLU A 155 4.03 -5.76 -9.36
CA GLU A 155 3.98 -6.84 -8.36
C GLU A 155 2.53 -7.20 -8.04
N ASP A 156 2.24 -8.49 -7.91
CA ASP A 156 0.91 -8.99 -7.53
C ASP A 156 0.71 -9.01 -6.01
N LEU A 157 0.94 -7.85 -5.38
CA LEU A 157 0.75 -7.64 -3.94
C LEU A 157 -0.55 -6.88 -3.67
N HIS A 158 -1.66 -7.43 -4.15
CA HIS A 158 -3.01 -6.93 -3.88
C HIS A 158 -3.84 -8.02 -3.21
N LEU A 159 -4.71 -7.63 -2.27
CA LEU A 159 -5.82 -8.46 -1.84
C LEU A 159 -7.04 -8.05 -2.66
N PRO A 160 -7.58 -8.94 -3.50
CA PRO A 160 -8.86 -8.69 -4.15
C PRO A 160 -9.94 -8.43 -3.09
N ILE A 161 -10.45 -7.20 -3.05
CA ILE A 161 -11.71 -6.88 -2.38
C ILE A 161 -12.79 -7.17 -3.40
N THR A 162 -13.85 -7.80 -2.93
CA THR A 162 -15.06 -8.08 -3.69
C THR A 162 -16.22 -7.46 -2.94
N ASP A 163 -17.16 -6.89 -3.69
CA ASP A 163 -18.42 -6.39 -3.16
C ASP A 163 -19.36 -7.52 -2.71
N GLU A 164 -18.96 -8.78 -2.93
CA GLU A 164 -19.75 -9.93 -2.50
C GLU A 164 -19.86 -9.98 -0.96
N PRO A 165 -21.07 -9.79 -0.39
CA PRO A 165 -21.24 -9.57 1.05
C PRO A 165 -20.73 -10.71 1.92
N ARG A 166 -20.76 -11.95 1.42
CA ARG A 166 -20.26 -13.12 2.15
C ARG A 166 -18.74 -13.10 2.27
N LEU A 167 -18.02 -12.71 1.22
CA LEU A 167 -16.57 -12.62 1.26
C LEU A 167 -16.11 -11.41 2.06
N ALA A 168 -16.81 -10.28 1.95
CA ALA A 168 -16.58 -9.12 2.81
C ALA A 168 -16.74 -9.47 4.31
N ARG A 169 -17.77 -10.25 4.67
CA ARG A 169 -17.96 -10.74 6.05
C ARG A 169 -16.81 -11.64 6.53
N ILE A 170 -16.30 -12.53 5.67
CA ILE A 170 -15.15 -13.37 6.03
C ILE A 170 -13.90 -12.52 6.21
N ALA A 171 -13.66 -11.56 5.31
CA ALA A 171 -12.52 -10.66 5.40
C ALA A 171 -12.57 -9.82 6.67
N SER A 172 -13.71 -9.20 7.00
CA SER A 172 -13.90 -8.44 8.24
C SER A 172 -13.61 -9.30 9.46
N ALA A 173 -14.22 -10.50 9.54
CA ALA A 173 -14.02 -11.38 10.68
C ALA A 173 -12.57 -11.87 10.84
N LEU A 174 -11.84 -12.05 9.73
CA LEU A 174 -10.41 -12.38 9.74
C LEU A 174 -9.51 -11.16 10.05
N VAL A 175 -9.98 -9.95 9.82
CA VAL A 175 -9.29 -8.73 10.28
C VAL A 175 -9.51 -8.53 11.78
N ASP A 176 -10.71 -8.80 12.26
CA ASP A 176 -11.09 -8.67 13.67
C ASP A 176 -10.44 -9.76 14.55
N ASP A 177 -10.38 -10.99 14.04
CA ASP A 177 -9.66 -12.11 14.66
C ASP A 177 -8.69 -12.78 13.66
N PRO A 178 -7.47 -12.22 13.49
CA PRO A 178 -6.47 -12.77 12.56
C PRO A 178 -5.96 -14.15 12.96
N SER A 179 -6.17 -14.56 14.21
CA SER A 179 -5.77 -15.85 14.75
C SER A 179 -6.71 -16.98 14.34
N ASP A 180 -7.89 -16.68 13.78
CA ASP A 180 -8.88 -17.68 13.44
C ASP A 180 -8.39 -18.63 12.32
N ARG A 181 -7.92 -19.83 12.70
CA ARG A 181 -7.46 -20.90 11.80
C ARG A 181 -8.57 -21.75 11.18
N SER A 182 -9.82 -21.29 11.17
CA SER A 182 -10.97 -21.94 10.49
C SER A 182 -10.62 -22.50 9.11
N THR A 183 -11.06 -23.74 8.86
CA THR A 183 -11.05 -24.34 7.53
C THR A 183 -12.12 -23.71 6.64
N ILE A 184 -12.02 -23.94 5.33
CA ILE A 184 -13.06 -23.53 4.38
C ILE A 184 -14.43 -24.12 4.74
N ALA A 185 -14.48 -25.34 5.28
CA ALA A 185 -15.70 -25.96 5.80
C ALA A 185 -16.39 -25.10 6.87
N ARG A 186 -15.62 -24.67 7.88
CA ARG A 186 -16.16 -23.86 8.97
C ARG A 186 -16.62 -22.49 8.48
N TRP A 187 -15.87 -21.88 7.56
CA TRP A 187 -16.27 -20.62 6.94
C TRP A 187 -17.52 -20.76 6.08
N ALA A 188 -17.62 -21.83 5.30
CA ALA A 188 -18.78 -22.11 4.46
C ALA A 188 -20.05 -22.22 5.32
N THR A 189 -19.99 -22.92 6.46
CA THR A 189 -21.10 -22.95 7.43
C THR A 189 -21.47 -21.56 7.94
N ARG A 190 -20.48 -20.73 8.33
CA ARG A 190 -20.73 -19.37 8.85
C ARG A 190 -21.40 -18.43 7.84
N VAL A 191 -21.19 -18.66 6.54
CA VAL A 191 -21.79 -17.87 5.45
C VAL A 191 -22.91 -18.61 4.71
N ALA A 192 -23.44 -19.70 5.30
CA ALA A 192 -24.53 -20.50 4.75
C ALA A 192 -24.27 -21.03 3.32
N LEU A 193 -23.07 -21.55 3.07
CA LEU A 193 -22.64 -22.17 1.83
C LEU A 193 -22.10 -23.59 2.07
N SER A 194 -22.08 -24.40 1.01
CA SER A 194 -21.24 -25.60 0.98
C SER A 194 -19.79 -25.22 0.66
N GLU A 195 -18.83 -26.08 1.03
CA GLU A 195 -17.40 -25.87 0.74
C GLU A 195 -17.13 -25.60 -0.74
N ASN A 196 -17.72 -26.41 -1.62
CA ASN A 196 -17.58 -26.25 -3.07
C ASN A 196 -18.17 -24.94 -3.58
N SER A 197 -19.25 -24.46 -2.94
CA SER A 197 -19.87 -23.19 -3.32
C SER A 197 -19.03 -22.01 -2.86
N LEU A 198 -18.49 -22.06 -1.64
CA LEU A 198 -17.56 -21.04 -1.15
C LEU A 198 -16.26 -21.02 -1.95
N ALA A 199 -15.67 -22.18 -2.26
CA ALA A 199 -14.45 -22.27 -3.05
C ALA A 199 -14.63 -21.66 -4.44
N ARG A 200 -15.73 -21.98 -5.13
CA ARG A 200 -16.06 -21.39 -6.44
C ARG A 200 -16.35 -19.90 -6.34
N LEU A 201 -17.01 -19.46 -5.27
CA LEU A 201 -17.27 -18.03 -5.04
C LEU A 201 -15.95 -17.27 -4.93
N VAL A 202 -15.04 -17.71 -4.05
CA VAL A 202 -13.74 -17.05 -3.87
C VAL A 202 -12.96 -17.05 -5.19
N GLN A 203 -12.90 -18.18 -5.90
CA GLN A 203 -12.18 -18.27 -7.16
C GLN A 203 -12.75 -17.34 -8.24
N ARG A 204 -14.08 -17.19 -8.30
CA ARG A 204 -14.75 -16.32 -9.26
C ARG A 204 -14.53 -14.84 -8.94
N GLU A 205 -14.66 -14.47 -7.67
CA GLU A 205 -14.58 -13.07 -7.24
C GLU A 205 -13.14 -12.57 -7.12
N THR A 206 -12.17 -13.45 -6.83
CA THR A 206 -10.80 -13.05 -6.48
C THR A 206 -9.73 -13.64 -7.40
N GLY A 207 -10.07 -14.62 -8.23
CA GLY A 207 -9.08 -15.39 -9.01
C GLY A 207 -8.20 -16.33 -8.19
N LEU A 208 -8.42 -16.42 -6.87
CA LEU A 208 -7.60 -17.17 -5.94
C LEU A 208 -8.37 -18.31 -5.27
N THR A 209 -7.63 -19.31 -4.80
CA THR A 209 -8.18 -20.28 -3.86
C THR A 209 -8.39 -19.64 -2.49
N PHE A 210 -9.34 -20.14 -1.71
CA PHE A 210 -9.61 -19.63 -0.34
C PHE A 210 -8.35 -19.53 0.52
N GLY A 211 -7.48 -20.54 0.46
CA GLY A 211 -6.23 -20.54 1.22
C GLY A 211 -5.26 -19.44 0.78
N ARG A 212 -5.13 -19.20 -0.53
CA ARG A 212 -4.26 -18.11 -1.06
C ARG A 212 -4.83 -16.73 -0.74
N TRP A 213 -6.13 -16.54 -0.94
CA TRP A 213 -6.81 -15.29 -0.61
C TRP A 213 -6.66 -14.94 0.88
N ARG A 214 -6.90 -15.92 1.76
CA ARG A 214 -6.67 -15.76 3.19
C ARG A 214 -5.20 -15.50 3.51
N GLN A 215 -4.27 -16.19 2.87
CA GLN A 215 -2.83 -15.98 3.10
C GLN A 215 -2.40 -14.55 2.73
N GLN A 216 -2.93 -13.98 1.65
CA GLN A 216 -2.69 -12.57 1.30
C GLN A 216 -3.23 -11.63 2.37
N LEU A 217 -4.44 -11.86 2.89
CA LEU A 217 -4.98 -11.06 3.98
C LEU A 217 -4.11 -11.13 5.23
N GLN A 218 -3.67 -12.34 5.62
CA GLN A 218 -2.77 -12.52 6.75
C GLN A 218 -1.41 -11.83 6.53
N LEU A 219 -0.90 -11.82 5.29
CA LEU A 219 0.32 -11.11 4.95
C LEU A 219 0.15 -9.59 5.12
N ILE A 220 -0.97 -9.04 4.66
CA ILE A 220 -1.30 -7.61 4.85
C ILE A 220 -1.36 -7.26 6.34
N ILE A 221 -2.05 -8.06 7.15
CA ILE A 221 -2.11 -7.85 8.60
C ILE A 221 -0.70 -7.92 9.21
N ALA A 222 0.10 -8.92 8.81
CA ALA A 222 1.47 -9.08 9.27
C ALA A 222 2.32 -7.85 8.97
N LEU A 223 2.29 -7.38 7.72
CA LEU A 223 3.04 -6.23 7.26
C LEU A 223 2.64 -4.96 8.02
N ARG A 224 1.34 -4.74 8.23
CA ARG A 224 0.82 -3.63 9.02
C ARG A 224 1.38 -3.64 10.44
N SER A 225 1.33 -4.80 11.10
CA SER A 225 1.77 -4.94 12.49
C SER A 225 3.29 -4.80 12.62
N LEU A 226 4.06 -5.41 11.72
CA LEU A 226 5.51 -5.28 11.67
C LEU A 226 5.91 -3.81 11.43
N ALA A 227 5.26 -3.13 10.49
CA ALA A 227 5.51 -1.72 10.20
C ALA A 227 5.11 -0.78 11.35
N ALA A 228 4.13 -1.19 12.17
CA ALA A 228 3.75 -0.51 13.41
C ALA A 228 4.70 -0.81 14.60
N GLY A 229 5.75 -1.63 14.39
CA GLY A 229 6.77 -1.94 15.38
C GLY A 229 6.55 -3.24 16.16
N ALA A 230 5.55 -4.06 15.81
CA ALA A 230 5.38 -5.36 16.45
C ALA A 230 6.55 -6.30 16.12
N THR A 231 6.94 -7.12 17.10
CA THR A 231 7.96 -8.15 16.90
C THR A 231 7.45 -9.29 16.03
N VAL A 232 8.36 -9.98 15.35
CA VAL A 232 8.04 -11.16 14.53
C VAL A 232 7.32 -12.24 15.36
N GLN A 233 7.66 -12.36 16.64
CA GLN A 233 7.05 -13.26 17.61
C GLN A 233 5.60 -12.88 17.91
N GLN A 234 5.33 -11.60 18.20
CA GLN A 234 3.97 -11.10 18.43
C GLN A 234 3.09 -11.32 17.19
N VAL A 235 3.57 -10.91 16.01
CA VAL A 235 2.82 -11.06 14.76
C VAL A 235 2.51 -12.53 14.45
N SER A 236 3.47 -13.43 14.69
CA SER A 236 3.22 -14.88 14.54
C SER A 236 2.11 -15.37 15.47
N GLY A 237 2.11 -14.94 16.73
CA GLY A 237 1.10 -15.30 17.72
C GLY A 237 -0.28 -14.74 17.36
N ASP A 238 -0.36 -13.45 17.03
CA ASP A 238 -1.60 -12.75 16.70
C ASP A 238 -2.27 -13.32 15.44
N LEU A 239 -1.48 -13.83 14.49
CA LEU A 239 -1.98 -14.50 13.28
C LEU A 239 -2.31 -16.00 13.49
N GLY A 240 -2.13 -16.51 14.71
CA GLY A 240 -2.47 -17.89 15.08
C GLY A 240 -1.53 -18.95 14.48
N TYR A 241 -0.26 -18.62 14.22
CA TYR A 241 0.72 -19.62 13.80
C TYR A 241 1.23 -20.43 14.99
N GLU A 242 1.33 -21.75 14.82
CA GLU A 242 1.84 -22.68 15.85
C GLU A 242 3.31 -22.43 16.21
N SER A 243 4.08 -21.81 15.32
CA SER A 243 5.45 -21.40 15.59
C SER A 243 5.86 -20.20 14.75
N VAL A 244 6.81 -19.43 15.29
CA VAL A 244 7.46 -18.30 14.59
C VAL A 244 8.11 -18.76 13.27
N SER A 245 8.67 -19.97 13.25
CA SER A 245 9.28 -20.55 12.05
C SER A 245 8.25 -20.81 10.93
N ALA A 246 7.03 -21.23 11.28
CA ALA A 246 5.95 -21.42 10.31
C ALA A 246 5.52 -20.09 9.69
N PHE A 247 5.40 -19.03 10.51
CA PHE A 247 5.15 -17.68 10.02
C PHE A 247 6.28 -17.18 9.09
N ILE A 248 7.55 -17.30 9.50
CA ILE A 248 8.70 -16.88 8.68
C ILE A 248 8.72 -17.62 7.33
N THR A 249 8.40 -18.92 7.33
CA THR A 249 8.33 -19.73 6.10
C THR A 249 7.24 -19.21 5.16
N MET A 250 6.05 -18.95 5.69
CA MET A 250 4.95 -18.38 4.93
C MET A 250 5.33 -17.01 4.34
N PHE A 251 5.89 -16.13 5.17
CA PHE A 251 6.27 -14.77 4.78
C PHE A 251 7.35 -14.79 3.68
N LYS A 252 8.40 -15.61 3.85
CA LYS A 252 9.47 -15.73 2.86
C LYS A 252 8.98 -16.33 1.54
N LYS A 253 8.04 -17.27 1.59
CA LYS A 253 7.41 -17.81 0.38
C LYS A 253 6.61 -16.74 -0.37
N ALA A 254 5.98 -15.81 0.35
CA ALA A 254 5.17 -14.76 -0.25
C ALA A 254 6.00 -13.56 -0.75
N LEU A 255 7.03 -13.14 -0.01
CA LEU A 255 7.78 -11.90 -0.27
C LEU A 255 9.26 -12.12 -0.65
N GLY A 256 9.69 -13.37 -0.81
CA GLY A 256 11.08 -13.73 -1.18
C GLY A 256 12.12 -13.54 -0.07
N THR A 257 11.79 -12.84 1.02
CA THR A 257 12.71 -12.49 2.12
C THR A 257 12.10 -12.75 3.50
N SER A 258 12.91 -12.80 4.56
CA SER A 258 12.41 -13.02 5.93
C SER A 258 11.86 -11.73 6.55
N PRO A 259 10.91 -11.81 7.50
CA PRO A 259 10.37 -10.63 8.20
C PRO A 259 11.43 -9.72 8.80
N ALA A 260 12.46 -10.29 9.44
CA ALA A 260 13.53 -9.50 10.06
C ALA A 260 14.40 -8.75 9.03
N ARG A 261 14.69 -9.39 7.88
CA ARG A 261 15.44 -8.74 6.80
C ARG A 261 14.61 -7.66 6.13
N TYR A 262 13.32 -7.94 5.97
CA TYR A 262 12.33 -6.99 5.48
C TYR A 262 12.15 -5.79 6.43
N LEU A 263 12.24 -5.99 7.75
CA LEU A 263 12.16 -4.91 8.71
C LEU A 263 13.35 -3.96 8.65
N LYS A 264 14.56 -4.48 8.46
CA LYS A 264 15.78 -3.66 8.30
C LYS A 264 15.71 -2.68 7.14
N THR A 265 14.83 -2.96 6.19
CA THR A 265 14.56 -2.13 5.03
C THR A 265 13.76 -0.86 5.36
N PHE A 266 13.02 -0.83 6.48
CA PHE A 266 12.34 0.38 6.96
C PHE A 266 13.27 1.33 7.74
N ASP A 267 14.41 0.83 8.21
CA ASP A 267 15.35 1.58 9.05
C ASP A 267 16.49 2.27 8.28
N GLN A 268 16.59 2.02 6.97
CA GLN A 268 17.51 2.68 6.04
C GLN A 268 16.80 3.82 5.32
#